data_AF-A0A2V6ANM4-F1
#
_entry.id   AF-A0A2V6ANM4-F1
#
_cell.length_a   1.000
_cell.length_b   1.000
_cell.length_c   1.000
_cell.angle_alpha   90.00
_cell.angle_beta   90.00
_cell.angle_gamma   90.00
#
_symmetry.space_group_name_H-M   'P 1'
#
loop_
_entity.id
_entity.type
_entity.pdbx_description
1 polymer ?
#
loop_
_entity_poly.entity_id
_entity_poly.type
_entity_poly.pdbx_seq_one_letter_code
_entity_poly.pdbx_strand_id
1 'polypeptide(L)' 'DIYMLAAEKLEMGSDSCLVIEDALAGIAAAKAANMRVAAIPDSRFVDPREYTKEADYVLRDLSEIPALIRRVGATE' A
#
# COMPACT_ATOMS: atom_id res chain seq x y z
N ASP A 1 14.52 -1.06 6.61
CA ASP A 1 13.43 -2.04 6.48
C ASP A 1 13.45 -2.66 5.10
N ILE A 2 12.81 -3.82 4.90
CA ILE A 2 12.71 -4.57 3.65
C ILE A 2 12.08 -3.75 2.53
N TYR A 3 11.14 -2.85 2.85
CA TYR A 3 10.56 -1.92 1.87
C TYR A 3 11.60 -0.93 1.34
N MET A 4 12.36 -0.27 2.23
CA MET A 4 13.44 0.64 1.81
C MET A 4 14.52 -0.09 1.01
N LEU A 5 14.87 -1.32 1.40
CA LEU A 5 15.82 -2.15 0.65
C LEU A 5 15.28 -2.53 -0.74
N ALA A 6 13.98 -2.79 -0.86
CA ALA A 6 13.35 -3.07 -2.15
C ALA A 6 13.40 -1.84 -3.07
N ALA A 7 13.06 -0.65 -2.54
CA ALA A 7 13.15 0.60 -3.28
C ALA A 7 14.58 0.92 -3.72
N GLU A 8 15.56 0.75 -2.82
CA GLU A 8 16.99 0.92 -3.13
C GLU A 8 17.45 0.00 -4.26
N LYS A 9 17.10 -1.30 -4.21
CA LYS A 9 17.45 -2.26 -5.26
C LYS A 9 16.79 -1.98 -6.62
N LEU A 10 15.66 -1.30 -6.61
CA LEU A 10 14.95 -0.86 -7.81
C LEU A 10 15.36 0.54 -8.26
N GLU A 11 16.28 1.19 -7.53
CA GLU A 11 16.70 2.58 -7.78
C GLU A 11 15.53 3.57 -7.78
N MET A 12 14.53 3.33 -6.93
CA MET A 12 13.32 4.14 -6.80
C MET A 12 13.28 4.89 -5.46
N GLY A 13 12.69 6.09 -5.46
CA GLY A 13 12.36 6.81 -4.22
C GLY A 13 11.15 6.19 -3.51
N SER A 14 11.12 6.22 -2.17
CA SER A 14 9.98 5.71 -1.38
C SER A 14 8.65 6.38 -1.74
N ASP A 15 8.69 7.67 -2.07
CA ASP A 15 7.53 8.45 -2.51
C ASP A 15 6.95 7.92 -3.83
N SER A 16 7.78 7.33 -4.68
CA SER A 16 7.41 6.72 -5.96
C SER A 16 6.94 5.28 -5.82
N CYS A 17 6.96 4.71 -4.61
CA CYS A 17 6.51 3.35 -4.33
C CYS A 17 5.06 3.31 -3.84
N LEU A 18 4.33 2.28 -4.28
CA LEU A 18 3.02 1.89 -3.74
C LEU A 18 3.11 0.45 -3.23
N VAL A 19 2.89 0.25 -1.93
CA VAL A 19 2.85 -1.06 -1.28
C VAL A 19 1.43 -1.61 -1.32
N ILE A 20 1.28 -2.88 -1.70
CA ILE A 20 0.03 -3.63 -1.58
C ILE A 20 0.16 -4.56 -0.37
N GLU A 21 -0.74 -4.45 0.60
CA GLU A 21 -0.67 -5.22 1.86
C GLU A 21 -2.06 -5.69 2.32
N ASP A 22 -2.15 -6.83 2.99
CA ASP A 22 -3.37 -7.36 3.62
C ASP A 22 -3.29 -7.35 5.16
N ALA A 23 -2.14 -7.01 5.76
CA ALA A 23 -1.92 -7.01 7.20
C ALA A 23 -1.53 -5.63 7.78
N LEU A 24 -2.11 -5.27 8.93
CA LEU A 24 -1.81 -4.02 9.65
C LEU A 24 -0.32 -3.82 9.97
N ALA A 25 0.39 -4.89 10.29
CA ALA A 25 1.83 -4.82 10.60
C ALA A 25 2.65 -4.39 9.37
N GLY A 26 2.33 -4.94 8.19
CA GLY A 26 2.99 -4.56 6.93
C GLY A 26 2.67 -3.13 6.54
N ILE A 27 1.42 -2.70 6.75
CA ILE A 27 1.00 -1.30 6.53
C ILE A 27 1.82 -0.36 7.41
N ALA A 28 1.90 -0.63 8.72
CA ALA A 28 2.69 0.20 9.64
C ALA A 28 4.17 0.29 9.22
N ALA A 29 4.76 -0.82 8.80
CA ALA A 29 6.15 -0.86 8.31
C ALA A 29 6.34 -0.07 7.01
N ALA A 30 5.41 -0.18 6.05
CA ALA A 30 5.44 0.59 4.81
C ALA A 30 5.25 2.10 5.04
N LYS A 31 4.35 2.49 5.95
CA LYS A 31 4.18 3.90 6.36
C LYS A 31 5.43 4.44 7.06
N ALA A 32 6.09 3.65 7.91
CA ALA A 32 7.36 4.02 8.53
C ALA A 32 8.50 4.17 7.50
N ALA A 33 8.41 3.47 6.35
CA ALA A 33 9.32 3.64 5.21
C ALA A 33 8.96 4.82 4.28
N ASN A 34 7.99 5.65 4.67
CA ASN A 34 7.48 6.80 3.91
C ASN A 34 6.94 6.42 2.52
N MET A 35 6.31 5.26 2.41
CA MET A 35 5.67 4.77 1.18
C MET A 35 4.14 4.93 1.24
N ARG A 36 3.52 5.02 0.06
CA ARG A 36 2.06 4.92 -0.09
C ARG A 36 1.63 3.46 0.06
N VAL A 37 0.47 3.23 0.67
CA VAL A 37 -0.03 1.86 0.95
C VAL A 37 -1.47 1.71 0.50
N ALA A 38 -1.74 0.68 -0.30
CA ALA A 38 -3.08 0.20 -0.61
C ALA A 38 -3.32 -1.13 0.11
N ALA A 39 -4.23 -1.12 1.08
CA ALA A 39 -4.64 -2.31 1.79
C ALA A 39 -5.64 -3.13 0.98
N ILE A 40 -5.53 -4.46 1.03
CA ILE A 40 -6.50 -5.42 0.51
C ILE A 40 -6.82 -6.42 1.63
N PRO A 41 -7.61 -6.04 2.64
CA PRO A 41 -7.86 -6.88 3.81
C PRO A 41 -8.63 -8.13 3.41
N ASP A 42 -8.25 -9.27 3.96
CA ASP A 42 -9.06 -10.49 3.83
C ASP A 42 -10.31 -10.40 4.72
N SER A 43 -11.41 -9.98 4.12
CA SER A 43 -12.69 -9.76 4.82
C SER A 43 -13.28 -11.02 5.47
N ARG A 44 -12.68 -12.20 5.24
CA ARG A 44 -13.04 -13.44 5.94
C ARG A 44 -12.52 -13.45 7.38
N PHE A 45 -11.46 -12.70 7.67
CA PHE A 45 -10.74 -12.75 8.94
C PHE A 45 -10.74 -11.42 9.68
N VAL A 46 -10.87 -10.30 8.98
CA VAL A 46 -10.77 -8.95 9.56
C VAL A 46 -11.88 -8.03 9.05
N ASP A 47 -12.15 -6.95 9.80
CA ASP A 47 -13.02 -5.88 9.35
C ASP A 47 -12.21 -4.87 8.51
N PRO A 48 -12.53 -4.69 7.21
CA PRO A 48 -11.80 -3.74 6.36
C PRO A 48 -11.79 -2.30 6.91
N ARG A 49 -12.74 -1.94 7.78
CA ARG A 49 -12.78 -0.61 8.42
C ARG A 49 -11.58 -0.35 9.33
N GLU A 50 -10.96 -1.39 9.88
CA GLU A 50 -9.77 -1.26 10.74
C GLU A 50 -8.57 -0.69 9.96
N TYR A 51 -8.56 -0.86 8.65
CA TYR A 51 -7.45 -0.46 7.77
C TYR A 51 -7.56 0.99 7.29
N THR A 52 -8.75 1.60 7.40
CA THR A 52 -9.05 2.94 6.85
C THR A 52 -8.28 4.08 7.51
N LYS A 53 -7.74 3.86 8.72
CA LYS A 53 -6.94 4.86 9.44
C LYS A 53 -5.45 4.77 9.14
N GLU A 54 -4.98 3.59 8.72
CA GLU A 54 -3.55 3.28 8.60
C GLU A 54 -3.07 3.29 7.14
N ALA A 55 -3.91 2.86 6.20
CA ALA A 55 -3.59 2.79 4.78
C ALA A 55 -4.08 4.02 4.01
N ASP A 56 -3.38 4.39 2.93
CA ASP A 56 -3.77 5.49 2.05
C ASP A 56 -4.97 5.11 1.17
N TYR A 57 -5.10 3.83 0.83
CA TYR A 57 -6.20 3.26 0.08
C TYR A 57 -6.63 1.94 0.70
N VAL A 58 -7.93 1.63 0.65
CA VAL A 58 -8.45 0.30 0.97
C VAL A 58 -9.19 -0.20 -0.26
N LEU A 59 -8.73 -1.32 -0.80
CA LEU A 59 -9.30 -1.99 -1.96
C LEU A 59 -10.06 -3.23 -1.52
N ARG A 60 -11.01 -3.65 -2.35
CA ARG A 60 -11.80 -4.85 -2.14
C ARG A 60 -11.06 -6.10 -2.63
N ASP A 61 -10.35 -6.00 -3.74
CA ASP A 61 -9.59 -7.10 -4.34
C ASP A 61 -8.50 -6.59 -5.31
N LEU A 62 -7.66 -7.51 -5.80
CA LEU A 62 -6.53 -7.20 -6.69
C LEU A 62 -6.95 -6.56 -8.02
N SER A 63 -8.20 -6.73 -8.47
CA SER A 63 -8.66 -6.18 -9.76
C SER A 63 -8.75 -4.66 -9.76
N GLU A 64 -8.76 -4.02 -8.58
CA GLU A 64 -8.84 -2.56 -8.44
C GLU A 64 -7.48 -1.88 -8.59
N ILE A 65 -6.36 -2.63 -8.50
CA ILE A 65 -4.99 -2.09 -8.58
C ILE A 65 -4.74 -1.28 -9.87
N PRO A 66 -5.08 -1.75 -11.08
CA PRO A 66 -4.83 -0.98 -12.30
C PRO A 66 -5.57 0.37 -12.32
N ALA A 67 -6.77 0.43 -11.76
CA ALA A 67 -7.54 1.68 -11.67
C ALA A 67 -6.91 2.65 -10.65
N LEU A 68 -6.45 2.13 -9.52
CA LEU A 68 -5.72 2.91 -8.53
C LEU A 68 -4.44 3.51 -9.11
N ILE A 69 -3.60 2.71 -9.78
CA ILE A 69 -2.33 3.18 -10.37
C ILE A 69 -2.58 4.31 -11.37
N ARG A 70 -3.59 4.17 -12.24
CA ARG A 70 -3.97 5.23 -13.20
C ARG A 70 -4.40 6.52 -12.50
N ARG A 71 -5.11 6.42 -11.38
CA ARG A 71 -5.56 7.60 -10.62
C ARG A 71 -4.38 8.32 -9.95
N VAL A 72 -3.47 7.56 -9.35
CA VAL A 72 -2.32 8.11 -8.62
C VAL A 72 -1.30 8.74 -9.58
N GLY A 73 -1.00 8.08 -10.71
CA GLY A 73 -0.09 8.62 -11.72
C GLY A 73 -0.65 9.77 -12.57
N ALA A 74 -1.95 10.07 -12.47
CA ALA A 74 -2.57 11.23 -13.13
C ALA A 74 -2.59 12.49 -12.24
N THR A 75 -2.21 12.35 -10.97
CA THR A 75 -2.18 13.45 -9.98
C THR A 75 -0.77 13.99 -9.70
N GLU A 76 0.24 13.49 -10.43
CA GLU A 76 1.63 13.94 -10.42
C GLU A 76 1.97 14.72 -11.71
#